data_AF-A0A6B0UXF9-F1
#
_entry.id   AF-A0A6B0UXF9-F1
#
_cell.length_a   1.000
_cell.length_b   1.000
_cell.length_c   1.000
_cell.angle_alpha   90.00
_cell.angle_beta   90.00
_cell.angle_gamma   90.00
#
_symmetry.space_group_name_H-M   'P 1'
#
loop_
_entity.id
_entity.type
_entity.pdbx_description
1 polymer ?
#
loop_
_entity_poly.entity_id
_entity_poly.type
_entity_poly.pdbx_seq_one_letter_code
_entity_poly.pdbx_strand_id
1 'polypeptide(L)'
;DPSKSKEQNATRVVEMNATQWVKWRTYNVTDISGNEAKCENFRVLEKRTPTNYSFQYNYKIENSWKTINETLILKDYYQRGFMNVMNFQRTPFGIETDNLVLYSNYENCTVLRIPMPTMEERHCDLWMANLTLSQETPDDCLNKLFDYCNTTHIYRVYYPNCTE
;
A
#
# COMPACT_ATOMS: atom_id res chain seq x y z
N ASP A 1 -21.99 -2.18 4.32
CA ASP A 1 -21.94 -3.63 4.06
C ASP A 1 -20.92 -4.29 4.98
N PRO A 2 -21.36 -4.95 6.06
CA PRO A 2 -20.49 -5.67 7.00
C PRO A 2 -19.72 -6.84 6.37
N SER A 3 -20.21 -7.39 5.25
CA SER A 3 -19.52 -8.50 4.55
C SER A 3 -18.12 -8.09 4.07
N LYS A 4 -17.93 -6.79 3.80
CA LYS A 4 -16.65 -6.19 3.40
C LYS A 4 -15.57 -6.25 4.48
N SER A 5 -15.93 -6.46 5.75
CA SER A 5 -14.93 -6.67 6.82
C SER A 5 -14.03 -7.88 6.57
N LYS A 6 -14.51 -8.85 5.79
CA LYS A 6 -13.74 -10.03 5.38
C LYS A 6 -12.63 -9.74 4.37
N GLU A 7 -12.59 -8.53 3.79
CA GLU A 7 -11.63 -8.17 2.74
C GLU A 7 -10.99 -6.79 2.95
N GLN A 8 -11.63 -5.90 3.70
CA GLN A 8 -11.26 -4.47 3.78
C GLN A 8 -10.82 -4.03 5.17
N ASN A 9 -10.51 -4.96 6.08
CA ASN A 9 -10.13 -4.63 7.44
C ASN A 9 -8.65 -4.26 7.52
N ALA A 10 -8.38 -2.96 7.61
CA ALA A 10 -7.04 -2.40 7.71
C ALA A 10 -6.30 -2.84 8.97
N THR A 11 -7.01 -3.09 10.09
CA THR A 11 -6.38 -3.64 11.30
C THR A 11 -5.74 -4.98 11.04
N ARG A 12 -6.41 -5.86 10.27
CA ARG A 12 -5.84 -7.17 9.91
C ARG A 12 -4.64 -7.06 8.99
N VAL A 13 -4.63 -6.07 8.07
CA VAL A 13 -3.48 -5.80 7.19
C VAL A 13 -2.25 -5.42 8.00
N VAL A 14 -2.38 -4.48 8.94
CA VAL A 14 -1.24 -4.02 9.75
C VAL A 14 -0.71 -5.08 10.72
N GLU A 15 -1.57 -6.02 11.12
CA GLU A 15 -1.23 -7.12 12.04
C GLU A 15 -0.60 -8.34 11.33
N MET A 16 -0.44 -8.32 9.99
CA MET A 16 0.22 -9.40 9.22
C MET A 16 1.71 -9.59 9.56
N ASN A 17 2.29 -8.78 10.46
CA ASN A 17 3.68 -8.83 10.95
C ASN A 17 4.73 -9.12 9.85
N ALA A 18 4.59 -8.41 8.72
CA ALA A 18 5.47 -8.55 7.56
C ALA A 18 5.74 -7.17 6.95
N THR A 19 6.94 -6.99 6.38
CA THR A 19 7.20 -5.85 5.50
C THR A 19 6.35 -6.02 4.25
N GLN A 20 5.53 -5.01 3.96
CA GLN A 20 4.66 -4.95 2.80
C GLN A 20 5.37 -4.23 1.67
N TRP A 21 5.50 -4.85 0.51
CA TRP A 21 6.18 -4.29 -0.64
C TRP A 21 5.18 -3.93 -1.72
N VAL A 22 5.31 -2.74 -2.30
CA VAL A 22 4.55 -2.39 -3.51
C VAL A 22 5.12 -3.20 -4.65
N LYS A 23 4.35 -4.16 -5.16
CA LYS A 23 4.76 -4.95 -6.32
C LYS A 23 4.29 -4.31 -7.60
N TRP A 24 3.03 -3.91 -7.62
CA TRP A 24 2.37 -3.27 -8.75
C TRP A 24 1.67 -1.98 -8.32
N ARG A 25 1.59 -1.03 -9.24
CA ARG A 25 0.77 0.18 -9.09
C ARG A 25 0.14 0.58 -10.42
N THR A 26 -0.86 1.44 -10.39
CA THR A 26 -1.60 1.89 -11.60
C THR A 26 -1.25 3.32 -12.04
N TYR A 27 -0.21 3.90 -11.45
CA TYR A 27 0.20 5.30 -11.65
C TYR A 27 1.73 5.41 -11.55
N ASN A 28 2.31 6.54 -11.93
CA ASN A 28 3.75 6.77 -11.80
C ASN A 28 4.05 7.63 -10.57
N VAL A 29 5.13 7.31 -9.86
CA VAL A 29 5.65 8.10 -8.74
C VAL A 29 7.08 8.48 -9.05
N THR A 30 7.35 9.78 -9.13
CA THR A 30 8.68 10.34 -9.37
C THR A 30 9.04 11.34 -8.28
N ASP A 31 10.34 11.62 -8.14
CA ASP A 31 10.77 12.82 -7.44
C ASP A 31 10.60 14.10 -8.27
N ILE A 32 11.01 15.23 -7.69
CA ILE A 32 11.00 16.56 -8.32
C ILE A 32 11.88 16.65 -9.58
N SER A 33 12.85 15.73 -9.73
CA SER A 33 13.75 15.66 -10.88
C SER A 33 13.25 14.67 -11.95
N GLY A 34 12.10 14.03 -11.73
CA GLY A 34 11.51 13.05 -12.64
C GLY A 34 12.04 11.63 -12.47
N ASN A 35 12.86 11.35 -11.46
CA ASN A 35 13.38 10.02 -11.20
C ASN A 35 12.31 9.13 -10.54
N GLU A 36 12.10 7.95 -11.12
CA GLU A 36 11.08 7.00 -10.64
C GLU A 36 11.43 6.41 -9.26
N ALA A 37 10.46 6.45 -8.35
CA ALA A 37 10.53 5.72 -7.09
C ALA A 37 10.24 4.23 -7.33
N LYS A 38 11.19 3.38 -6.90
CA LYS A 38 11.14 1.92 -7.02
C LYS A 38 11.38 1.25 -5.67
N CYS A 39 11.21 -0.06 -5.60
CA CYS A 39 11.50 -0.86 -4.41
C CYS A 39 10.76 -0.37 -3.16
N GLU A 40 9.56 0.19 -3.35
CA GLU A 40 8.77 0.79 -2.28
C GLU A 40 8.30 -0.29 -1.31
N ASN A 41 8.56 -0.10 -0.02
CA ASN A 41 8.10 -0.98 1.03
C ASN A 41 7.71 -0.24 2.31
N PHE A 42 6.87 -0.90 3.09
CA PHE A 42 6.25 -0.36 4.26
C PHE A 42 6.34 -1.35 5.41
N ARG A 43 6.68 -0.85 6.60
CA ARG A 43 6.79 -1.67 7.80
C ARG A 43 6.16 -0.98 8.99
N VAL A 44 5.32 -1.72 9.72
CA VAL A 44 4.88 -1.34 11.06
C VAL A 44 6.02 -1.63 12.04
N LEU A 45 6.41 -0.63 12.82
CA LEU A 45 7.49 -0.73 13.80
C LEU A 45 6.93 -0.98 15.20
N GLU A 46 5.90 -0.24 15.58
CA GLU A 46 5.32 -0.27 16.93
C GLU A 46 3.83 0.08 16.89
N LYS A 47 3.02 -0.62 17.70
CA LYS A 47 1.62 -0.27 17.97
C LYS A 47 1.57 0.67 19.17
N ARG A 48 1.19 1.93 18.95
CA ARG A 48 1.10 2.97 20.01
C ARG A 48 -0.26 2.99 20.68
N THR A 49 -1.32 2.85 19.87
CA THR A 49 -2.71 2.72 20.32
C THR A 49 -3.44 1.71 19.42
N PRO A 50 -4.70 1.34 19.69
CA PRO A 50 -5.46 0.46 18.80
C PRO A 50 -5.52 0.92 17.32
N THR A 51 -5.41 2.23 17.07
CA THR A 51 -5.50 2.83 15.73
C THR A 51 -4.25 3.60 15.31
N ASN A 52 -3.21 3.70 16.14
CA ASN A 52 -2.02 4.50 15.87
C ASN A 52 -0.75 3.65 15.95
N TYR A 53 0.08 3.73 14.90
CA TYR A 53 1.27 2.90 14.74
C TYR A 53 2.46 3.75 14.30
N SER A 54 3.65 3.43 14.81
CA SER A 54 4.90 3.82 14.17
C SER A 54 5.05 3.05 12.87
N PHE A 55 5.31 3.77 11.80
CA PHE A 55 5.33 3.24 10.44
C PHE A 55 6.56 3.74 9.72
N GLN A 56 7.11 2.93 8.83
CA GLN A 56 8.26 3.29 8.05
C GLN A 56 7.98 3.02 6.58
N TYR A 57 8.30 4.00 5.75
CA TYR A 57 8.25 3.93 4.31
C TYR A 57 9.69 3.97 3.77
N ASN A 58 10.08 2.94 3.01
CA ASN A 58 11.37 2.87 2.34
C ASN A 58 11.17 2.81 0.83
N TYR A 59 12.05 3.47 0.08
CA TYR A 59 12.03 3.46 -1.38
C TYR A 59 13.41 3.74 -1.95
N LYS A 60 13.60 3.45 -3.24
CA LYS A 60 14.85 3.64 -3.97
C LYS A 60 14.66 4.67 -5.09
N ILE A 61 15.57 5.63 -5.16
CA ILE A 61 15.70 6.60 -6.28
C ILE A 61 17.16 6.61 -6.71
N GLU A 62 17.43 6.51 -8.02
CA GLU A 62 18.80 6.51 -8.58
C GLU A 62 19.76 5.56 -7.83
N ASN A 63 19.27 4.36 -7.48
CA ASN A 63 19.98 3.35 -6.68
C ASN A 63 20.30 3.71 -5.22
N SER A 64 19.85 4.85 -4.72
CA SER A 64 19.97 5.22 -3.31
C SER A 64 18.69 4.89 -2.55
N TRP A 65 18.82 4.19 -1.43
CA TRP A 65 17.72 3.98 -0.50
C TRP A 65 17.39 5.28 0.25
N LYS A 66 16.11 5.50 0.48
CA LYS A 66 15.53 6.59 1.25
C LYS A 66 14.51 6.00 2.23
N THR A 67 14.44 6.58 3.41
CA THR A 67 13.59 6.14 4.51
C THR A 67 12.85 7.32 5.08
N ILE A 68 11.54 7.18 5.27
CA ILE A 68 10.68 8.14 5.96
C ILE A 68 10.04 7.43 7.15
N ASN A 69 10.24 7.98 8.34
CA ASN A 69 9.56 7.52 9.55
C ASN A 69 8.28 8.33 9.73
N GLU A 70 7.16 7.63 9.86
CA GLU A 70 5.82 8.23 9.87
C GLU A 70 4.95 7.65 10.98
N THR A 71 3.74 8.18 11.07
CA THR A 71 2.67 7.62 11.89
C THR A 71 1.56 7.13 10.98
N LEU A 72 1.22 5.85 11.10
CA LEU A 72 0.06 5.26 10.44
C LEU A 72 -1.15 5.37 11.37
N ILE A 73 -2.25 5.95 10.87
CA ILE A 73 -3.52 6.07 11.60
C ILE A 73 -4.59 5.27 10.87
N LEU A 74 -5.23 4.35 11.59
CA LEU A 74 -6.39 3.60 11.10
C LEU A 74 -7.68 4.39 11.33
N LYS A 75 -8.56 4.41 10.32
CA LYS A 75 -9.86 5.10 10.38
C LYS A 75 -11.00 4.17 9.96
N ASP A 76 -12.17 4.35 10.57
CA ASP A 76 -13.43 3.73 10.17
C ASP A 76 -14.19 4.72 9.28
N TYR A 77 -14.06 4.51 7.97
CA TYR A 77 -14.82 5.25 6.98
C TYR A 77 -16.19 4.61 6.77
N TYR A 78 -17.22 5.45 6.69
CA TYR A 78 -18.63 5.06 6.55
C TYR A 78 -19.22 4.34 7.77
N GLN A 79 -18.60 4.46 8.95
CA GLN A 79 -19.11 3.94 10.23
C GLN A 79 -19.49 2.45 10.13
N ARG A 80 -18.60 1.65 9.55
CA ARG A 80 -18.84 0.23 9.25
C ARG A 80 -18.65 -0.67 10.47
N GLY A 81 -18.09 -0.15 11.56
CA GLY A 81 -17.74 -0.90 12.76
C GLY A 81 -16.38 -1.60 12.66
N PHE A 82 -15.56 -1.26 11.65
CA PHE A 82 -14.19 -1.75 11.50
C PHE A 82 -13.34 -0.73 10.75
N MET A 83 -12.04 -0.70 11.04
CA MET A 83 -11.10 0.18 10.37
C MET A 83 -10.84 -0.32 8.95
N ASN A 84 -11.04 0.52 7.95
CA ASN A 84 -10.85 0.18 6.53
C ASN A 84 -9.93 1.14 5.78
N VAL A 85 -9.46 2.18 6.45
CA VAL A 85 -8.55 3.19 5.89
C VAL A 85 -7.23 3.20 6.65
N MET A 86 -6.15 3.33 5.89
CA MET A 86 -4.78 3.52 6.36
C MET A 86 -4.33 4.94 5.98
N ASN A 87 -4.23 5.82 6.98
CA ASN A 87 -3.77 7.19 6.79
C ASN A 87 -2.26 7.29 7.04
N PHE A 88 -1.50 7.62 6.00
CA PHE A 88 -0.06 7.85 6.01
C PHE A 88 0.34 8.61 4.75
N GLN A 89 1.56 9.17 4.69
CA GLN A 89 2.06 9.82 3.49
C GLN A 89 2.50 8.73 2.50
N ARG A 90 1.73 8.56 1.44
CA ARG A 90 1.97 7.46 0.50
C ARG A 90 3.20 7.70 -0.38
N THR A 91 3.50 8.93 -0.78
CA THR A 91 4.54 9.25 -1.78
C THR A 91 5.76 9.92 -1.15
N PRO A 92 6.95 9.88 -1.81
CA PRO A 92 8.15 10.58 -1.33
C PRO A 92 7.93 12.06 -1.04
N PHE A 93 7.06 12.70 -1.83
CA PHE A 93 6.62 14.08 -1.67
C PHE A 93 5.10 14.05 -1.59
N GLY A 94 4.53 14.58 -0.51
CA GLY A 94 3.10 14.59 -0.31
C GLY A 94 2.73 14.91 1.12
N ILE A 95 1.43 14.91 1.37
CA ILE A 95 0.84 14.92 2.71
C ILE A 95 0.31 13.52 3.02
N GLU A 96 -0.01 13.27 4.28
CA GLU A 96 -0.76 12.09 4.66
C GLU A 96 -2.12 12.05 3.95
N THR A 97 -2.47 10.87 3.42
CA THR A 97 -3.73 10.67 2.72
C THR A 97 -4.44 9.41 3.19
N ASP A 98 -5.75 9.37 2.97
CA ASP A 98 -6.61 8.25 3.38
C ASP A 98 -6.61 7.13 2.34
N ASN A 99 -5.71 6.17 2.50
CA ASN A 99 -5.58 5.02 1.60
C ASN A 99 -6.60 3.94 2.01
N LEU A 100 -7.58 3.68 1.15
CA LEU A 100 -8.66 2.73 1.45
C LEU A 100 -8.23 1.31 1.08
N VAL A 101 -8.41 0.35 2.00
CA VAL A 101 -8.25 -1.08 1.71
C VAL A 101 -9.41 -1.54 0.84
N LEU A 102 -9.11 -1.88 -0.42
CA LEU A 102 -10.10 -2.38 -1.37
C LEU A 102 -10.29 -3.89 -1.24
N TYR A 103 -9.19 -4.60 -0.98
CA TYR A 103 -9.15 -6.04 -0.81
C TYR A 103 -7.86 -6.47 -0.10
N SER A 104 -7.92 -7.53 0.68
CA SER A 104 -6.75 -8.24 1.21
C SER A 104 -7.16 -9.68 1.45
N ASN A 105 -6.26 -10.61 1.11
CA ASN A 105 -6.41 -12.01 1.52
C ASN A 105 -5.90 -12.23 2.96
N TYR A 106 -5.26 -11.22 3.56
CA TYR A 106 -4.63 -11.26 4.88
C TYR A 106 -3.55 -12.33 5.06
N GLU A 107 -3.03 -12.87 3.96
CA GLU A 107 -1.93 -13.84 3.97
C GLU A 107 -0.69 -13.19 3.38
N ASN A 108 -0.82 -12.63 2.18
CA ASN A 108 0.32 -12.12 1.45
C ASN A 108 0.03 -10.99 0.47
N CYS A 109 -1.24 -10.61 0.28
CA CYS A 109 -1.60 -9.63 -0.74
C CYS A 109 -2.69 -8.66 -0.28
N THR A 110 -2.48 -7.38 -0.59
CA THR A 110 -3.41 -6.29 -0.27
C THR A 110 -3.49 -5.30 -1.43
N VAL A 111 -4.70 -4.89 -1.79
CA VAL A 111 -4.98 -3.86 -2.80
C VAL A 111 -5.51 -2.61 -2.11
N LEU A 112 -4.87 -1.48 -2.37
CA LEU A 112 -5.23 -0.18 -1.80
C LEU A 112 -5.67 0.79 -2.89
N ARG A 113 -6.67 1.62 -2.56
CA ARG A 113 -6.96 2.85 -3.29
C ARG A 113 -6.07 3.95 -2.74
N ILE A 114 -5.29 4.55 -3.62
CA ILE A 114 -4.42 5.68 -3.30
C ILE A 114 -5.11 6.95 -3.80
N PRO A 115 -5.54 7.87 -2.92
CA PRO A 115 -6.07 9.15 -3.37
C PRO A 115 -4.93 10.06 -3.85
N MET A 116 -5.08 10.66 -5.03
CA MET A 116 -4.21 11.74 -5.50
C MET A 116 -5.03 13.03 -5.64
N PRO A 117 -4.54 14.18 -5.14
CA PRO A 117 -5.33 15.42 -5.05
C PRO A 117 -5.83 15.98 -6.39
N THR A 118 -5.22 15.60 -7.51
CA THR A 118 -5.43 16.25 -8.83
C THR A 118 -5.93 15.31 -9.92
N MET A 119 -6.22 14.04 -9.61
CA MET A 119 -6.57 13.05 -10.65
C MET A 119 -7.90 12.36 -10.35
N GLU A 120 -8.79 12.35 -11.35
CA GLU A 120 -10.04 11.56 -11.37
C GLU A 120 -9.77 10.04 -11.44
N GLU A 121 -8.51 9.64 -11.60
CA GLU A 121 -8.10 8.26 -11.76
C GLU A 121 -8.15 7.46 -10.46
N ARG A 122 -8.55 6.20 -10.60
CA ARG A 122 -8.66 5.22 -9.52
C ARG A 122 -7.28 4.63 -9.21
N HIS A 123 -6.35 5.44 -8.74
CA HIS A 123 -4.99 5.00 -8.44
C HIS A 123 -4.96 3.91 -7.39
N CYS A 124 -4.17 2.89 -7.64
CA CYS A 124 -4.07 1.78 -6.73
C CYS A 124 -2.67 1.22 -6.65
N ASP A 125 -2.42 0.61 -5.50
CA ASP A 125 -1.31 -0.28 -5.29
C ASP A 125 -1.78 -1.71 -5.06
N LEU A 126 -0.92 -2.65 -5.43
CA LEU A 126 -0.95 -4.02 -4.95
C LEU A 126 0.33 -4.28 -4.15
N TRP A 127 0.13 -4.49 -2.85
CA TRP A 127 1.17 -4.82 -1.90
C TRP A 127 1.29 -6.34 -1.76
N MET A 128 2.52 -6.82 -1.64
CA MET A 128 2.82 -8.20 -1.28
C MET A 128 3.72 -8.28 -0.05
N ALA A 129 3.49 -9.27 0.80
CA ALA A 129 4.37 -9.56 1.93
C ALA A 129 5.77 -10.00 1.45
N ASN A 130 6.81 -9.61 2.18
CA ASN A 130 8.21 -9.90 1.85
C ASN A 130 8.50 -11.39 1.58
N LEU A 131 7.90 -12.32 2.35
CA LEU A 131 8.14 -13.76 2.23
C LEU A 131 7.64 -14.38 0.91
N THR A 132 6.72 -13.73 0.23
CA THR A 132 6.07 -14.23 -1.00
C THR A 132 6.37 -13.35 -2.21
N LEU A 133 7.26 -12.38 -2.07
CA LEU A 133 7.45 -11.33 -3.06
C LEU A 133 8.02 -11.83 -4.39
N SER A 134 8.85 -12.88 -4.33
CA SER A 134 9.41 -13.59 -5.50
C SER A 134 8.43 -14.54 -6.18
N GLN A 135 7.31 -14.88 -5.53
CA GLN A 135 6.27 -15.73 -6.11
C GLN A 135 5.43 -14.94 -7.11
N GLU A 136 4.61 -15.63 -7.89
CA GLU A 136 3.59 -14.96 -8.71
C GLU A 136 2.58 -14.23 -7.82
N THR A 137 2.03 -13.13 -8.32
CA THR A 137 0.97 -12.42 -7.61
C THR A 137 -0.29 -13.29 -7.65
N PRO A 138 -0.97 -13.51 -6.50
CA PRO A 138 -2.23 -14.26 -6.49
C PRO A 138 -3.26 -13.69 -7.48
N ASP A 139 -3.88 -14.56 -8.26
CA ASP A 139 -4.83 -14.17 -9.32
C ASP A 139 -6.02 -13.39 -8.78
N ASP A 140 -6.53 -13.76 -7.60
CA ASP A 140 -7.61 -13.05 -6.93
C ASP A 140 -7.24 -11.59 -6.69
N CYS A 141 -6.06 -11.33 -6.16
CA CYS A 141 -5.56 -10.02 -5.83
C CYS A 141 -5.30 -9.18 -7.08
N LEU A 142 -4.76 -9.79 -8.14
CA LEU A 142 -4.55 -9.13 -9.42
C LEU A 142 -5.88 -8.78 -10.10
N ASN A 143 -6.86 -9.69 -10.08
CA ASN A 143 -8.20 -9.44 -10.60
C ASN A 143 -8.89 -8.31 -9.81
N LYS A 144 -8.78 -8.28 -8.48
CA LYS A 144 -9.30 -7.18 -7.65
C LYS A 144 -8.63 -5.85 -7.95
N LEU A 145 -7.33 -5.84 -8.25
CA LEU A 145 -6.63 -4.64 -8.69
C LEU A 145 -7.26 -4.12 -10.01
N PHE A 146 -7.39 -4.96 -11.04
CA PHE A 146 -7.96 -4.52 -12.31
C PHE A 146 -9.42 -4.09 -12.19
N ASP A 147 -10.25 -4.85 -11.46
CA ASP A 147 -11.67 -4.57 -11.28
C ASP A 147 -11.90 -3.25 -10.52
N TYR A 148 -11.31 -3.13 -9.33
CA TYR A 148 -11.60 -1.97 -8.49
C TYR A 148 -10.96 -0.70 -9.05
N CYS A 149 -9.77 -0.83 -9.66
CA CYS A 149 -9.01 0.30 -10.17
C CYS A 149 -9.34 0.62 -11.63
N ASN A 150 -10.24 -0.17 -12.24
CA ASN A 150 -10.78 0.03 -13.60
C ASN A 150 -9.67 0.28 -14.62
N THR A 151 -8.66 -0.58 -14.62
CA THR A 151 -7.48 -0.46 -15.48
C THR A 151 -7.04 -1.84 -15.96
N THR A 152 -6.35 -1.87 -17.08
CA THR A 152 -5.58 -3.03 -17.56
C THR A 152 -4.08 -2.76 -17.57
N HIS A 153 -3.67 -1.56 -17.18
CA HIS A 153 -2.28 -1.12 -17.19
C HIS A 153 -1.73 -1.02 -15.76
N ILE A 154 -0.58 -1.62 -15.54
CA ILE A 154 0.14 -1.61 -14.26
C ILE A 154 1.64 -1.41 -14.49
N TYR A 155 2.26 -0.73 -13.53
CA TYR A 155 3.70 -0.51 -13.46
C TYR A 155 4.32 -1.43 -12.42
N ARG A 156 5.49 -1.98 -12.74
CA ARG A 156 6.31 -2.76 -11.81
C ARG A 156 7.07 -1.83 -10.88
N VAL A 157 6.91 -2.03 -9.58
CA VAL A 157 7.63 -1.25 -8.55
C VAL A 157 8.72 -2.07 -7.88
N TYR A 158 8.44 -3.35 -7.61
CA TYR A 158 9.42 -4.28 -7.05
C TYR A 158 10.21 -5.00 -8.15
N TYR A 159 11.52 -5.13 -7.92
CA TYR A 159 12.46 -5.82 -8.78
C TYR A 159 13.34 -6.77 -7.92
N PRO A 160 13.88 -7.86 -8.48
CA PRO A 160 14.73 -8.79 -7.71
C PRO A 160 15.97 -8.16 -7.06
N ASN A 161 16.46 -7.02 -7.57
CA ASN A 161 17.58 -6.27 -7.00
C ASN A 161 17.17 -5.26 -5.92
N CYS A 162 15.90 -5.28 -5.49
CA CYS A 162 15.44 -4.58 -4.31
C CYS A 162 15.85 -5.40 -3.08
N THR A 163 17.13 -5.32 -2.74
CA THR A 163 17.71 -5.90 -1.52
C THR A 163 18.05 -4.74 -0.58
N GLU A 164 17.50 -4.78 0.63
CA GLU A 164 17.92 -3.92 1.74
C GLU A 164 19.20 -4.47 2.37
#